data_AF-A0A1Q9H073-F1
#
_entry.id   AF-A0A1Q9H073-F1
#
_cell.length_a   1.000
_cell.length_b   1.000
_cell.length_c   1.000
_cell.angle_alpha   90.00
_cell.angle_beta   90.00
_cell.angle_gamma   90.00
#
_symmetry.space_group_name_H-M   'P 1'
#
loop_
_entity.id
_entity.type
_entity.pdbx_description
1 polymer ?
#
loop_
_entity_poly.entity_id
_entity_poly.type
_entity_poly.pdbx_seq_one_letter_code
_entity_poly.pdbx_strand_id
1 'polypeptide(L)'
;MVNLHPKRSDEPVWWSLFGAGGTWFAMITPVTVLVLGIMVPLGMIDPEAMSYERVSSFATSFIGALFVIATLSLPMWHAMHRLHHGMHDLKFHTGTVGKVACYATAFLVTALSIIFVFMI
;
A
#
# COMPACT_ATOMS: atom_id res chain seq x y z
N MET A 1 24.39 -29.36 11.88
CA MET A 1 24.19 -30.09 10.61
C MET A 1 23.21 -29.29 9.75
N VAL A 2 23.43 -29.24 8.43
CA VAL A 2 22.54 -28.54 7.48
C VAL A 2 21.53 -29.55 6.90
N ASN A 3 20.28 -29.13 6.73
CA ASN A 3 19.26 -29.95 6.06
C ASN A 3 19.53 -29.98 4.54
N LEU A 4 19.76 -31.17 3.97
CA LEU A 4 20.01 -31.35 2.53
C LEU A 4 18.74 -31.28 1.67
N HIS A 5 17.55 -31.33 2.29
CA HIS A 5 16.24 -31.23 1.62
C HIS A 5 15.35 -30.19 2.34
N PRO A 6 15.70 -28.90 2.31
CA PRO A 6 14.90 -27.87 2.96
C PRO A 6 13.56 -27.65 2.25
N LYS A 7 12.52 -27.32 3.01
CA LYS A 7 11.26 -26.86 2.45
C LYS A 7 11.47 -25.50 1.77
N ARG A 8 10.99 -25.34 0.54
CA ARG A 8 11.03 -24.06 -0.19
C ARG A 8 10.20 -23.00 0.55
N SER A 9 10.78 -21.81 0.74
CA SER A 9 10.10 -20.67 1.33
C SER A 9 9.05 -20.07 0.39
N ASP A 10 7.96 -19.56 0.95
CA ASP A 10 6.94 -18.77 0.25
C ASP A 10 7.30 -17.27 0.14
N GLU A 11 8.44 -16.87 0.72
CA GLU A 11 8.95 -15.49 0.71
C GLU A 11 8.97 -14.80 -0.66
N PRO A 12 9.29 -15.47 -1.80
CA PRO A 12 9.29 -14.81 -3.10
C PRO A 12 7.96 -14.15 -3.49
N VAL A 13 6.82 -14.66 -3.01
CA VAL A 13 5.49 -14.05 -3.26
C VAL A 13 5.40 -12.71 -2.53
N TRP A 14 5.68 -12.71 -1.22
CA TRP A 14 5.61 -11.50 -0.39
C TRP A 14 6.65 -10.47 -0.81
N TRP A 15 7.85 -10.93 -1.16
CA TRP A 15 8.93 -10.08 -1.63
C TRP A 15 8.60 -9.38 -2.95
N SER A 16 7.86 -10.04 -3.86
CA SER A 16 7.41 -9.41 -5.11
C SER A 16 6.49 -8.21 -4.86
N LEU A 17 5.52 -8.35 -3.95
CA LEU A 17 4.59 -7.28 -3.58
C LEU A 17 5.29 -6.17 -2.78
N PHE A 18 6.23 -6.55 -1.91
CA PHE A 18 7.11 -5.60 -1.24
C PHE A 18 7.95 -4.78 -2.22
N GLY A 19 8.52 -5.41 -3.24
CA GLY A 19 9.33 -4.77 -4.26
C GLY A 19 8.53 -3.80 -5.11
N ALA A 20 7.38 -4.25 -5.65
CA ALA A 20 6.46 -3.38 -6.40
C ALA A 20 5.96 -2.21 -5.53
N GLY A 21 5.58 -2.52 -4.28
CA GLY A 21 5.19 -1.55 -3.27
C GLY A 21 6.27 -0.50 -2.98
N GLY A 22 7.51 -0.94 -2.86
CA GLY A 22 8.65 -0.06 -2.59
C GLY A 22 8.96 0.88 -3.75
N THR A 23 8.87 0.37 -4.98
CA THR A 23 9.04 1.20 -6.18
C THR A 23 7.95 2.27 -6.28
N TRP A 24 6.68 1.90 -6.07
CA TRP A 24 5.59 2.88 -6.04
C TRP A 24 5.79 3.92 -4.93
N PHE A 25 6.14 3.45 -3.72
CA PHE A 25 6.38 4.31 -2.57
C PHE A 25 7.52 5.30 -2.83
N ALA A 26 8.59 4.88 -3.48
CA ALA A 26 9.71 5.75 -3.79
C ALA A 26 9.39 6.78 -4.89
N MET A 27 8.66 6.36 -5.93
CA MET A 27 8.48 7.18 -7.14
C MET A 27 7.26 8.10 -7.09
N ILE A 28 6.15 7.65 -6.49
CA ILE A 28 4.84 8.31 -6.60
C ILE A 28 4.37 8.88 -5.26
N THR A 29 4.53 8.15 -4.16
CA THR A 29 4.03 8.60 -2.84
C THR A 29 4.53 10.00 -2.43
N PRO A 30 5.77 10.46 -2.72
CA PRO A 30 6.22 11.80 -2.34
C PRO A 30 5.34 12.91 -2.91
N VAL A 31 4.99 12.84 -4.21
CA VAL A 31 4.14 13.87 -4.83
C VAL A 31 2.69 13.75 -4.37
N THR A 32 2.18 12.54 -4.15
CA THR A 32 0.83 12.34 -3.59
C THR A 32 0.70 12.97 -2.21
N VAL A 33 1.69 12.77 -1.33
CA VAL A 33 1.71 13.37 0.02
C VAL A 33 1.88 14.88 -0.05
N LEU A 34 2.76 15.38 -0.92
CA LEU A 34 2.94 16.82 -1.11
C LEU A 34 1.64 17.49 -1.54
N VAL A 35 0.96 16.94 -2.55
CA VAL A 35 -0.28 17.53 -3.07
C VAL A 35 -1.40 17.40 -2.03
N LEU A 36 -1.77 16.17 -1.66
CA LEU A 36 -2.97 15.92 -0.84
C LEU A 36 -2.77 16.25 0.64
N GLY A 37 -1.57 16.01 1.18
CA GLY A 37 -1.27 16.16 2.60
C GLY A 37 -0.73 17.55 2.98
N ILE A 38 -0.23 18.33 2.01
CA ILE A 38 0.40 19.64 2.29
C ILE A 38 -0.24 20.76 1.46
N MET A 39 -0.17 20.72 0.13
CA MET A 39 -0.59 21.85 -0.71
C MET A 39 -2.09 22.14 -0.63
N VAL A 40 -2.93 21.10 -0.67
CA VAL A 40 -4.39 21.23 -0.54
C VAL A 40 -4.81 21.80 0.82
N PRO A 41 -4.39 21.23 1.97
CA PRO A 41 -4.80 21.77 3.27
C PRO A 41 -4.23 23.17 3.57
N LEU A 42 -3.13 23.57 2.90
CA LEU A 42 -2.57 24.92 3.02
C LEU A 42 -3.19 25.94 2.05
N GLY A 43 -4.16 25.54 1.21
CA GLY A 43 -4.79 26.44 0.24
C GLY A 43 -3.84 26.89 -0.89
N MET A 44 -2.78 26.13 -1.16
CA MET A 44 -1.84 26.40 -2.26
C MET A 44 -2.37 25.93 -3.62
N ILE A 45 -3.47 25.18 -3.62
CA ILE A 45 -4.18 24.70 -4.80
C ILE A 45 -5.58 25.32 -4.80
N ASP A 46 -6.03 25.72 -5.98
CA ASP A 46 -7.38 26.20 -6.23
C ASP A 46 -8.43 25.23 -5.64
N PRO A 47 -9.34 25.68 -4.74
CA PRO A 47 -10.32 24.79 -4.12
C PRO A 47 -11.14 24.00 -5.14
N GLU A 48 -11.48 24.63 -6.27
CA GLU A 48 -12.20 24.04 -7.39
C GLU A 48 -11.44 22.87 -8.02
N ALA A 49 -10.10 22.85 -7.98
CA ALA A 49 -9.30 21.74 -8.49
C ALA A 49 -9.46 20.45 -7.66
N MET A 50 -9.86 20.58 -6.40
CA MET A 50 -10.13 19.48 -5.47
C MET A 50 -11.61 19.38 -5.08
N SER A 51 -12.52 19.93 -5.89
CA SER A 51 -13.96 19.78 -5.66
C SER A 51 -14.37 18.30 -5.70
N TYR A 52 -15.47 17.99 -5.02
CA TYR A 52 -16.02 16.63 -4.98
C TYR A 52 -16.26 16.07 -6.38
N GLU A 53 -16.83 16.87 -7.28
CA GLU A 53 -17.15 16.48 -8.66
C GLU A 53 -15.89 16.15 -9.47
N ARG A 54 -14.82 16.94 -9.31
CA ARG A 54 -13.55 16.68 -9.99
C ARG A 54 -12.88 15.41 -9.47
N VAL A 55 -12.79 15.26 -8.16
CA VAL A 55 -12.12 14.11 -7.54
C VAL A 55 -12.88 12.81 -7.81
N SER A 56 -14.23 12.83 -7.72
CA SER A 56 -15.06 11.68 -8.07
C SER A 56 -14.98 11.34 -9.55
N SER A 57 -14.98 12.32 -10.45
CA SER A 57 -14.78 12.10 -11.89
C SER A 57 -13.40 11.50 -12.19
N PHE A 58 -12.35 11.95 -11.51
CA PHE A 58 -11.03 11.33 -11.61
C PHE A 58 -11.05 9.88 -11.09
N ALA A 59 -11.55 9.64 -9.87
CA ALA A 59 -11.53 8.34 -9.22
C ALA A 59 -12.38 7.28 -9.95
N THR A 60 -13.42 7.70 -10.68
CA THR A 60 -14.26 6.81 -11.51
C THR A 60 -13.74 6.63 -12.93
N SER A 61 -12.74 7.42 -13.36
CA SER A 61 -12.02 7.17 -14.62
C SER A 61 -11.14 5.93 -14.50
N PHE A 62 -10.92 5.21 -15.61
CA PHE A 62 -10.10 3.99 -15.59
C PHE A 62 -8.69 4.20 -15.00
N ILE A 63 -8.00 5.26 -15.43
CA ILE A 63 -6.64 5.55 -14.95
C ILE A 63 -6.66 6.05 -13.50
N GLY A 64 -7.61 6.91 -13.14
CA GLY A 64 -7.70 7.43 -11.78
C GLY A 64 -8.09 6.36 -10.76
N ALA A 65 -9.00 5.46 -11.11
CA ALA A 65 -9.34 4.28 -10.32
C ALA A 65 -8.08 3.43 -10.02
N LEU A 66 -7.32 3.07 -11.08
CA LEU A 66 -6.08 2.31 -10.92
C LEU A 66 -5.04 3.06 -10.08
N PHE A 67 -4.93 4.38 -10.26
CA PHE A 67 -4.01 5.21 -9.47
C PHE A 67 -4.39 5.22 -7.98
N VAL A 68 -5.67 5.39 -7.65
CA VAL A 68 -6.16 5.37 -6.26
C VAL A 68 -5.93 4.01 -5.62
N ILE A 69 -6.30 2.92 -6.30
CA ILE A 69 -6.10 1.55 -5.81
C ILE A 69 -4.61 1.27 -5.58
N ALA A 70 -3.76 1.58 -6.56
CA ALA A 70 -2.31 1.36 -6.45
C ALA A 70 -1.67 2.19 -5.34
N THR A 71 -2.06 3.47 -5.21
CA THR A 71 -1.58 4.38 -4.17
C THR A 71 -1.88 3.90 -2.76
N LEU A 72 -2.99 3.20 -2.55
CA LEU A 72 -3.34 2.64 -1.24
C LEU A 72 -2.76 1.24 -1.04
N SER A 73 -2.90 0.36 -2.04
CA SER A 73 -2.52 -1.05 -1.94
C SER A 73 -1.01 -1.26 -1.88
N LEU A 74 -0.26 -0.70 -2.84
CA LEU A 74 1.16 -1.01 -3.05
C LEU A 74 2.03 -0.55 -1.86
N PRO A 75 1.94 0.71 -1.39
CA PRO A 75 2.57 1.13 -0.15
C PRO A 75 2.23 0.26 1.06
N MET A 76 0.99 -0.24 1.17
CA MET A 76 0.59 -1.07 2.31
C MET A 76 1.28 -2.44 2.29
N TRP A 77 1.40 -3.08 1.13
CA TRP A 77 2.19 -4.31 0.98
C TRP A 77 3.66 -4.09 1.34
N HIS A 78 4.24 -2.96 0.91
CA HIS A 78 5.61 -2.59 1.28
C HIS A 78 5.76 -2.41 2.80
N ALA A 79 4.88 -1.62 3.42
CA ALA A 79 4.93 -1.30 4.84
C ALA A 79 4.72 -2.54 5.71
N MET A 80 3.71 -3.36 5.40
CA MET A 80 3.40 -4.55 6.19
C MET A 80 4.47 -5.64 6.08
N HIS A 81 5.12 -5.77 4.92
CA HIS A 81 6.29 -6.65 4.79
C HIS A 81 7.46 -6.18 5.66
N ARG A 82 7.76 -4.88 5.66
CA ARG A 82 8.78 -4.31 6.56
C ARG A 82 8.41 -4.47 8.02
N LEU A 83 7.14 -4.30 8.38
CA LEU A 83 6.67 -4.49 9.75
C LEU A 83 6.79 -5.95 10.20
N HIS A 84 6.46 -6.90 9.32
CA HIS A 84 6.60 -8.33 9.59
C HIS A 84 8.04 -8.69 9.96
N HIS A 85 9.01 -8.28 9.14
CA HIS A 85 10.43 -8.52 9.41
C HIS A 85 10.97 -7.64 10.54
N GLY A 86 10.49 -6.40 10.66
CA GLY A 86 10.86 -5.49 11.76
C GLY A 86 10.47 -6.03 13.13
N MET A 87 9.35 -6.77 13.25
CA MET A 87 9.01 -7.46 14.50
C MET A 87 10.06 -8.51 14.87
N HIS A 88 10.59 -9.26 13.90
CA HIS A 88 11.68 -10.20 14.14
C HIS A 88 12.95 -9.47 14.58
N ASP A 89 13.32 -8.37 13.91
CA ASP A 89 14.50 -7.57 14.23
C ASP A 89 14.42 -6.95 15.65
N LEU A 90 13.22 -6.56 16.07
CA LEU A 90 12.93 -6.05 17.40
C LEU A 90 12.68 -7.15 18.45
N LYS A 91 12.83 -8.42 18.07
CA LYS A 91 12.64 -9.61 18.95
C LYS A 91 11.22 -9.77 19.50
N PHE A 92 10.21 -9.32 18.77
CA PHE A 92 8.82 -9.67 19.04
C PHE A 92 8.49 -11.06 18.48
N HIS A 93 8.12 -11.99 19.37
CA HIS A 93 7.90 -13.41 19.04
C HIS A 93 6.46 -13.67 18.59
N THR A 94 5.99 -12.98 17.56
CA THR A 94 4.60 -13.08 17.08
C THR A 94 4.29 -14.33 16.26
N GLY A 95 5.32 -15.07 15.83
CA GLY A 95 5.21 -16.27 15.01
C GLY A 95 4.35 -16.07 13.76
N THR A 96 3.58 -17.10 13.39
CA THR A 96 2.68 -17.07 12.23
C THR A 96 1.59 -16.01 12.34
N VAL A 97 1.14 -15.68 13.56
CA VAL A 97 0.09 -14.67 13.78
C VAL A 97 0.55 -13.30 13.28
N GLY A 98 1.80 -12.92 13.53
CA GLY A 98 2.34 -11.65 13.03
C GLY A 98 2.38 -11.58 11.50
N LYS A 99 2.80 -12.68 10.84
CA LYS A 99 2.79 -12.79 9.37
C LYS A 99 1.38 -12.62 8.81
N VAL A 100 0.41 -13.34 9.38
CA VAL A 100 -0.99 -13.30 8.95
C VAL A 100 -1.59 -11.91 9.18
N ALA A 101 -1.38 -11.31 10.35
CA ALA A 101 -1.91 -9.98 10.66
C ALA A 101 -1.39 -8.90 9.71
N CYS A 102 -0.08 -8.88 9.43
CA CYS A 102 0.53 -7.93 8.50
C CYS A 102 -0.05 -8.09 7.08
N TYR A 103 -0.06 -9.30 6.53
CA TYR A 103 -0.53 -9.51 5.15
C TYR A 103 -2.05 -9.45 5.00
N ALA A 104 -2.82 -9.81 6.04
CA ALA A 104 -4.26 -9.61 6.06
C ALA A 104 -4.61 -8.11 6.09
N THR A 105 -3.83 -7.29 6.79
CA THR A 105 -4.00 -5.82 6.79
C THR A 105 -3.76 -5.25 5.39
N ALA A 106 -2.66 -5.66 4.72
CA ALA A 106 -2.38 -5.22 3.36
C ALA A 106 -3.45 -5.67 2.36
N PHE A 107 -3.94 -6.91 2.51
CA PHE A 107 -5.06 -7.41 1.72
C PHE A 107 -6.35 -6.62 1.98
N LEU A 108 -6.70 -6.35 3.23
CA LEU A 108 -7.91 -5.61 3.60
C LEU A 108 -7.92 -4.21 2.98
N VAL A 109 -6.80 -3.47 3.09
CA VAL A 109 -6.67 -2.14 2.47
C VAL A 109 -6.82 -2.23 0.96
N THR A 110 -6.23 -3.26 0.33
CA THR A 110 -6.37 -3.49 -1.11
C THR A 110 -7.84 -3.74 -1.48
N ALA A 111 -8.52 -4.65 -0.78
CA ALA A 111 -9.92 -4.98 -1.03
C ALA A 111 -10.84 -3.77 -0.84
N LEU A 112 -10.68 -3.03 0.26
CA LEU A 112 -11.46 -1.82 0.53
C LEU A 112 -11.22 -0.73 -0.49
N SER A 113 -9.97 -0.53 -0.95
CA SER A 113 -9.68 0.46 -2.01
C SER A 113 -10.42 0.14 -3.31
N ILE A 114 -10.50 -1.14 -3.67
CA ILE A 114 -11.24 -1.61 -4.85
C ILE A 114 -12.74 -1.38 -4.63
N ILE A 115 -13.28 -1.90 -3.53
CA ILE A 115 -14.71 -1.80 -3.20
C ILE A 115 -15.16 -0.34 -3.22
N PHE A 116 -14.44 0.54 -2.53
CA PHE A 116 -14.84 1.94 -2.43
C PHE A 116 -14.71 2.69 -3.74
N VAL A 117 -13.70 2.41 -4.57
CA VAL A 117 -13.63 3.01 -5.93
C VAL A 117 -14.84 2.62 -6.78
N PHE A 118 -15.34 1.38 -6.66
CA PHE A 118 -16.56 0.94 -7.35
C PHE A 118 -17.87 1.43 -6.71
N MET A 119 -17.80 2.06 -5.53
CA MET A 119 -18.96 2.63 -4.83
C MET A 119 -19.07 4.16 -4.96
N ILE A 120 -18.07 4.81 -5.58
CA ILE A 120 -18.14 6.23 -5.95
C ILE A 120 -19.15 6.40 -7.08
#